data_AF-A0A5P0YZI1-F1
#
_entry.id   AF-A0A5P0YZI1-F1
#
_cell.length_a   1.000
_cell.length_b   1.000
_cell.length_c   1.000
_cell.angle_alpha   90.00
_cell.angle_beta   90.00
_cell.angle_gamma   90.00
#
_symmetry.space_group_name_H-M   'P 1'
#
loop_
_entity.id
_entity.type
_entity.pdbx_description
1 polymer ?
#
loop_
_entity_poly.entity_id
_entity_poly.type
_entity_poly.pdbx_seq_one_letter_code
_entity_poly.pdbx_strand_id
1 'polypeptide(L)'
;MGNKGLRRAAAALLTAALLLTGCTDGGGSAAPPLEPQDYGKREPGTTELLQPLPTAVPDELRPYYGQRLRWRDCGTKGFECATLRVPLDYAAPDGDEDVPLAVVRTRATGSKKPIGSLMVNPGGPGSSAVEYVRLAAGIGFPTEIRARYDIVGMDPRGVAGSEPIECLDGPAMDRHTQLDVTPDDAAETRALTAANKRFADGCRRQAGKLLDHVSTVEAARDMDVLREVLGDRKLHYVGFSYGTHLGATYAGLFPSRAGRLVLDGAMDPSLSAEQLNRDQTAGFNTAFNAFAADCVRRSGCPLGTTSAKDAAGRLADFFRRVDRDPLDTDGDRPLTEALATTGVIFAMYDENAWGMLRDALADAMKGDGAALLRLADAYHERDPDGSYGNIMFAYTAVSCLDQPAAFADPAEARKAVPSFEQVSPVFGRGFAYAALMCADWPAKPTGRPHRIEAAGADPILVIGTTRDPATPYIWAESLAEQLRSATLLTYDGDGHTAYVRGGDCVNDTVNAYLLEGRVPPPGKRCP
;
A
#
# COMPACT_ATOMS: atom_id res chain seq x y z
N MET A 1 31.21 -14.51 13.71
CA MET A 1 30.25 -14.88 14.78
C MET A 1 29.99 -13.65 15.64
N GLY A 2 28.95 -12.89 15.32
CA GLY A 2 28.58 -11.67 16.03
C GLY A 2 27.07 -11.49 15.90
N ASN A 3 26.39 -11.72 17.01
CA ASN A 3 24.95 -11.76 17.19
C ASN A 3 24.36 -10.35 17.04
N LYS A 4 24.01 -9.92 15.81
CA LYS A 4 23.15 -8.74 15.59
C LYS A 4 21.69 -9.20 15.75
N GLY A 5 21.31 -9.36 17.01
CA GLY A 5 19.96 -9.77 17.41
C GLY A 5 18.93 -8.68 17.12
N LEU A 6 17.74 -9.15 16.73
CA LEU A 6 16.44 -8.49 16.80
C LEU A 6 16.44 -7.23 17.67
N ARG A 7 16.40 -6.06 17.03
CA ARG A 7 16.00 -4.81 17.68
C ARG A 7 14.87 -4.19 16.87
N ARG A 8 13.66 -4.46 17.37
CA ARG A 8 12.42 -3.68 17.31
C ARG A 8 12.38 -2.58 16.24
N ALA A 9 11.88 -2.94 15.06
CA ALA A 9 11.09 -2.00 14.26
C ALA A 9 9.70 -1.97 14.89
N ALA A 10 9.46 -0.97 15.74
CA ALA A 10 8.10 -0.62 16.14
C ALA A 10 7.66 0.52 15.22
N ALA A 11 7.46 0.20 13.94
CA ALA A 11 6.61 1.04 13.11
C ALA A 11 5.25 1.04 13.80
N ALA A 12 4.85 2.20 14.31
CA ALA A 12 3.57 2.39 14.96
C ALA A 12 2.44 2.24 13.93
N LEU A 13 2.09 1.01 13.58
CA LEU A 13 0.72 0.70 13.23
C LEU A 13 -0.07 0.94 14.52
N LEU A 14 -0.86 2.00 14.54
CA LEU A 14 -1.80 2.32 15.62
C LEU A 14 -2.89 1.23 15.69
N THR A 15 -2.55 0.03 16.14
CA THR A 15 -3.52 -0.96 16.60
C THR A 15 -3.86 -0.62 18.04
N ALA A 16 -4.85 0.25 18.24
CA ALA A 16 -5.45 0.46 19.55
C ALA A 16 -6.46 -0.67 19.83
N ALA A 17 -6.09 -1.58 20.74
CA ALA A 17 -7.00 -2.55 21.31
C ALA A 17 -8.09 -1.83 22.13
N LEU A 18 -9.35 -2.00 21.73
CA LEU A 18 -10.54 -1.53 22.46
C LEU A 18 -10.76 -2.36 23.74
N LEU A 19 -10.87 -1.68 24.89
CA LEU A 19 -11.60 -2.18 26.05
C LEU A 19 -12.94 -1.42 26.14
N LEU A 20 -14.03 -2.19 26.13
CA LEU A 20 -15.43 -1.78 26.22
C LEU A 20 -15.77 -1.09 27.55
N THR A 21 -16.52 0.02 27.49
CA THR A 21 -17.66 0.30 28.41
C THR A 21 -18.61 1.38 27.83
N GLY A 22 -19.89 1.04 27.67
CA GLY A 22 -21.05 1.85 28.11
C GLY A 22 -21.58 3.04 27.28
N CYS A 23 -22.65 2.78 26.51
CA CYS A 23 -23.84 3.58 26.12
C CYS A 23 -23.87 5.13 26.17
N THR A 24 -24.35 5.78 25.10
CA THR A 24 -25.71 6.39 25.01
C THR A 24 -26.05 6.80 23.57
N ASP A 25 -27.28 6.52 23.12
CA ASP A 25 -27.86 6.99 21.85
C ASP A 25 -27.90 8.52 21.77
N GLY A 26 -27.26 9.07 20.75
CA GLY A 26 -27.35 10.47 20.36
C GLY A 26 -27.55 10.56 18.86
N GLY A 27 -28.79 10.83 18.43
CA GLY A 27 -29.14 11.02 17.03
C GLY A 27 -28.36 12.18 16.40
N GLY A 28 -27.36 11.85 15.60
CA GLY A 28 -26.63 12.80 14.76
C GLY A 28 -27.32 12.96 13.41
N SER A 29 -27.70 14.18 13.06
CA SER A 29 -28.13 14.53 11.71
C SER A 29 -27.06 14.14 10.70
N ALA A 30 -27.44 13.34 9.69
CA ALA A 30 -26.57 12.96 8.59
C ALA A 30 -25.98 14.22 7.94
N ALA A 31 -24.66 14.26 7.82
CA ALA A 31 -23.98 15.27 7.02
C ALA A 31 -24.52 15.19 5.57
N PRO A 32 -24.65 16.33 4.86
CA PRO A 32 -24.99 16.28 3.44
C PRO A 32 -23.96 15.41 2.70
N PRO A 33 -24.38 14.64 1.67
CA PRO A 33 -23.44 13.89 0.84
C PRO A 33 -22.38 14.86 0.30
N LEU A 34 -21.11 14.56 0.53
CA LEU A 34 -20.02 15.26 -0.16
C LEU A 34 -20.20 15.02 -1.67
N GLU A 35 -19.89 16.05 -2.47
CA GLU A 35 -19.97 15.91 -3.93
C GLU A 35 -19.14 14.72 -4.42
N PRO A 36 -19.56 14.03 -5.51
CA PRO A 36 -18.77 12.96 -6.11
C PRO A 36 -17.33 13.41 -6.36
N GLN A 37 -16.37 12.51 -6.13
CA GLN A 37 -14.96 12.81 -6.42
C GLN A 37 -14.81 13.30 -7.87
N ASP A 38 -14.27 14.51 -8.06
CA ASP A 38 -14.02 15.06 -9.39
C ASP A 38 -12.66 14.61 -9.89
N TYR A 39 -12.67 13.57 -10.73
CA TYR A 39 -11.47 13.09 -11.42
C TYR A 39 -11.17 13.89 -12.69
N GLY A 40 -11.97 14.90 -13.05
CA GLY A 40 -11.87 15.58 -14.34
C GLY A 40 -12.03 14.63 -15.53
N LYS A 41 -11.41 14.95 -16.67
CA LYS A 41 -11.34 14.03 -17.81
C LYS A 41 -10.34 12.90 -17.50
N ARG A 42 -10.82 11.66 -17.53
CA ARG A 42 -10.05 10.43 -17.33
C ARG A 42 -9.83 9.74 -18.66
N GLU A 43 -8.60 9.34 -18.96
CA GLU A 43 -8.32 8.46 -20.09
C GLU A 43 -8.79 7.04 -19.78
N PRO A 44 -9.43 6.34 -20.72
CA PRO A 44 -9.87 4.96 -20.50
C PRO A 44 -8.66 4.04 -20.32
N GLY A 45 -8.82 3.03 -19.46
CA GLY A 45 -7.85 1.96 -19.33
C GLY A 45 -7.66 1.17 -20.63
N THR A 46 -6.55 0.46 -20.75
CA THR A 46 -6.29 -0.40 -21.91
C THR A 46 -7.29 -1.55 -22.02
N THR A 47 -7.35 -2.17 -23.19
CA THR A 47 -8.12 -3.41 -23.43
C THR A 47 -7.25 -4.67 -23.49
N GLU A 48 -5.93 -4.52 -23.38
CA GLU A 48 -5.00 -5.65 -23.35
C GLU A 48 -5.30 -6.57 -22.16
N LEU A 49 -5.24 -7.89 -22.36
CA LEU A 49 -5.60 -8.87 -21.35
C LEU A 49 -4.39 -9.64 -20.83
N LEU A 50 -4.26 -9.76 -19.51
CA LEU A 50 -3.35 -10.72 -18.89
C LEU A 50 -3.81 -12.14 -19.22
N GLN A 51 -2.90 -12.92 -19.81
CA GLN A 51 -3.18 -14.31 -20.18
C GLN A 51 -2.86 -15.27 -19.03
N PRO A 52 -3.69 -16.31 -18.81
CA PRO A 52 -3.39 -17.33 -17.82
C PRO A 52 -2.16 -18.15 -18.24
N LEU A 53 -1.42 -18.63 -17.24
CA LEU A 53 -0.33 -19.58 -17.48
C LEU A 53 -0.88 -21.00 -17.70
N PRO A 54 -0.10 -21.88 -18.35
CA PRO A 54 -0.46 -23.29 -18.43
C PRO A 54 -0.71 -23.90 -17.05
N THR A 55 -1.73 -24.75 -16.93
CA THR A 55 -2.08 -25.38 -15.64
C THR A 55 -1.01 -26.35 -15.14
N ALA A 56 -0.23 -26.95 -16.03
CA ALA A 56 0.86 -27.84 -15.65
C ALA A 56 2.08 -27.01 -15.22
N VAL A 57 2.68 -27.37 -14.08
CA VAL A 57 3.95 -26.79 -13.64
C VAL A 57 5.08 -27.33 -14.52
N PRO A 58 5.89 -26.46 -15.16
CA PRO A 58 7.08 -26.86 -15.92
C PRO A 58 8.02 -27.76 -15.10
N ASP A 59 8.70 -28.69 -15.77
CA ASP A 59 9.53 -29.70 -15.12
C ASP A 59 10.70 -29.06 -14.34
N GLU A 60 11.24 -27.97 -14.87
CA GLU A 60 12.32 -27.17 -14.30
C GLU A 60 11.90 -26.51 -12.98
N LEU A 61 10.60 -26.24 -12.79
CA LEU A 61 10.08 -25.62 -11.58
C LEU A 61 9.65 -26.63 -10.51
N ARG A 62 9.51 -27.92 -10.85
CA ARG A 62 9.06 -28.96 -9.91
C ARG A 62 9.87 -29.05 -8.61
N PRO A 63 11.21 -28.85 -8.58
CA PRO A 63 11.97 -28.85 -7.33
C PRO A 63 11.49 -27.80 -6.33
N TYR A 64 11.06 -26.62 -6.80
CA TYR A 64 10.50 -25.55 -5.95
C TYR A 64 9.13 -25.94 -5.38
N TYR A 65 8.25 -26.51 -6.19
CA TYR A 65 6.92 -26.93 -5.74
C TYR A 65 6.96 -28.16 -4.81
N GLY A 66 7.98 -29.02 -4.95
CA GLY A 66 8.16 -30.22 -4.12
C GLY A 66 8.92 -30.01 -2.81
N GLN A 67 9.34 -28.78 -2.52
CA GLN A 67 10.12 -28.49 -1.31
C GLN A 67 9.28 -28.64 -0.02
N ARG A 68 9.97 -28.79 1.12
CA ARG A 68 9.33 -28.84 2.44
C ARG A 68 9.88 -27.73 3.33
N LEU A 69 8.99 -26.86 3.82
CA LEU A 69 9.37 -25.80 4.75
C LEU A 69 9.81 -26.38 6.09
N ARG A 70 10.95 -25.88 6.58
CA ARG A 70 11.46 -26.17 7.93
C ARG A 70 11.01 -25.06 8.87
N TRP A 71 9.87 -25.27 9.51
CA TRP A 71 9.30 -24.34 10.48
C TRP A 71 10.14 -24.28 11.76
N ARG A 72 10.35 -23.06 12.27
CA ARG A 72 11.02 -22.75 13.55
C ARG A 72 10.23 -21.71 14.32
N ASP A 73 10.45 -21.60 15.62
CA ASP A 73 9.89 -20.51 16.42
C ASP A 73 10.44 -19.15 15.94
N CYS A 74 9.56 -18.14 15.83
CA CYS A 74 9.93 -16.78 15.37
C CYS A 74 10.49 -15.86 16.47
N GLY A 75 10.61 -16.33 17.71
CA GLY A 75 10.85 -15.50 18.89
C GLY A 75 9.58 -14.85 19.46
N THR A 76 8.42 -15.05 18.83
CA THR A 76 7.10 -14.64 19.31
C THR A 76 6.24 -15.87 19.48
N LYS A 77 5.72 -16.10 20.70
CA LYS A 77 4.90 -17.27 21.02
C LYS A 77 3.71 -17.38 20.07
N GLY A 78 3.51 -18.57 19.49
CA GLY A 78 2.39 -18.87 18.60
C GLY A 78 2.68 -18.60 17.11
N PHE A 79 3.88 -18.11 16.76
CA PHE A 79 4.29 -17.87 15.38
C PHE A 79 5.43 -18.80 14.97
N GLU A 80 5.29 -19.37 13.77
CA GLU A 80 6.26 -20.23 13.11
C GLU A 80 6.83 -19.52 11.88
N CYS A 81 8.15 -19.55 11.72
CA CYS A 81 8.86 -18.92 10.62
C CYS A 81 9.54 -19.98 9.76
N ALA A 82 9.62 -19.76 8.46
CA ALA A 82 10.32 -20.60 7.52
C ALA A 82 10.95 -19.75 6.39
N THR A 83 11.75 -20.41 5.56
CA THR A 83 12.28 -19.82 4.33
C THR A 83 11.79 -20.67 3.17
N LEU A 84 11.10 -20.04 2.22
CA LEU A 84 10.74 -20.62 0.94
C LEU A 84 11.83 -20.29 -0.08
N ARG A 85 12.21 -21.22 -0.94
CA ARG A 85 13.11 -20.92 -2.07
C ARG A 85 12.31 -20.86 -3.36
N VAL A 86 12.59 -19.86 -4.19
CA VAL A 86 12.01 -19.68 -5.52
C VAL A 86 13.15 -19.34 -6.49
N PRO A 87 13.02 -19.57 -7.80
CA PRO A 87 14.04 -19.13 -8.75
C PRO A 87 14.07 -17.59 -8.80
N LEU A 88 15.26 -17.03 -9.02
CA LEU A 88 15.41 -15.62 -9.37
C LEU A 88 14.63 -15.29 -10.64
N ASP A 89 14.92 -16.01 -11.73
CA ASP A 89 14.25 -15.89 -13.02
C ASP A 89 13.36 -17.10 -13.31
N TYR A 90 12.04 -16.90 -13.36
CA TYR A 90 11.11 -17.97 -13.73
C TYR A 90 11.15 -18.38 -15.22
N ALA A 91 11.69 -17.53 -16.10
CA ALA A 91 11.86 -17.84 -17.52
C ALA A 91 13.11 -18.68 -17.78
N ALA A 92 14.11 -18.59 -16.89
CA ALA A 92 15.33 -19.40 -16.93
C ALA A 92 15.71 -19.88 -15.51
N PRO A 93 14.97 -20.84 -14.92
CA PRO A 93 15.23 -21.30 -13.57
C PRO A 93 16.63 -21.92 -13.46
N ASP A 94 17.44 -21.40 -12.55
CA ASP A 94 18.75 -21.91 -12.19
C ASP A 94 18.78 -22.16 -10.68
N GLY A 95 19.04 -23.40 -10.27
CA GLY A 95 19.07 -23.79 -8.85
C GLY A 95 20.24 -23.19 -8.06
N ASP A 96 21.21 -22.58 -8.75
CA ASP A 96 22.29 -21.83 -8.13
C ASP A 96 21.93 -20.34 -7.92
N GLU A 97 20.83 -19.86 -8.51
CA GLU A 97 20.30 -18.48 -8.39
C GLU A 97 18.89 -18.49 -7.76
N ASP A 98 18.77 -19.04 -6.55
CA ASP A 98 17.53 -19.03 -5.76
C ASP A 98 17.36 -17.72 -4.97
N VAL A 99 16.13 -17.24 -4.85
CA VAL A 99 15.74 -16.18 -3.91
C VAL A 99 15.12 -16.79 -2.65
N PRO A 100 15.69 -16.58 -1.47
CA PRO A 100 15.08 -17.00 -0.21
C PRO A 100 14.00 -16.00 0.23
N LEU A 101 12.77 -16.48 0.36
CA LEU A 101 11.63 -15.69 0.84
C LEU A 101 11.30 -16.00 2.30
N ALA A 102 11.16 -14.97 3.12
CA ALA A 102 10.72 -15.08 4.49
C ALA A 102 9.21 -15.38 4.56
N VAL A 103 8.85 -16.42 5.31
CA VAL A 103 7.47 -16.85 5.52
C VAL A 103 7.20 -16.94 7.01
N VAL A 104 6.03 -16.46 7.43
CA VAL A 104 5.50 -16.64 8.78
C VAL A 104 4.13 -17.27 8.75
N ARG A 105 3.80 -18.01 9.81
CA ARG A 105 2.46 -18.56 10.03
C ARG A 105 2.09 -18.53 11.51
N THR A 106 0.82 -18.26 11.79
CA THR A 106 0.17 -18.70 13.03
C THR A 106 -0.89 -19.74 12.70
N ARG A 107 -0.96 -20.82 13.49
CA ARG A 107 -1.88 -21.93 13.22
C ARG A 107 -3.29 -21.58 13.66
N ALA A 108 -4.27 -22.15 12.97
CA ALA A 108 -5.68 -22.00 13.33
C ALA A 108 -5.92 -22.39 14.80
N THR A 109 -6.65 -21.56 15.54
CA THR A 109 -6.87 -21.74 16.99
C THR A 109 -8.09 -22.60 17.32
N GLY A 110 -8.90 -22.96 16.34
CA GLY A 110 -10.15 -23.69 16.53
C GLY A 110 -9.98 -25.20 16.65
N SER A 111 -10.97 -25.87 17.24
CA SER A 111 -10.99 -27.35 17.37
C SER A 111 -11.48 -28.06 16.09
N LYS A 112 -12.12 -27.34 15.17
CA LYS A 112 -12.54 -27.87 13.87
C LYS A 112 -11.34 -27.94 12.93
N LYS A 113 -11.39 -28.85 11.95
CA LYS A 113 -10.39 -28.91 10.89
C LYS A 113 -10.28 -27.54 10.19
N PRO A 114 -9.06 -26.98 10.02
CA PRO A 114 -8.84 -25.76 9.27
C PRO A 114 -9.35 -25.88 7.83
N ILE A 115 -9.81 -24.77 7.26
CA ILE A 115 -10.21 -24.68 5.85
C ILE A 115 -8.95 -24.77 4.96
N GLY A 116 -7.86 -24.13 5.39
CA GLY A 116 -6.55 -24.10 4.73
C GLY A 116 -5.71 -22.97 5.31
N SER A 117 -4.77 -22.45 4.53
CA SER A 117 -4.05 -21.22 4.84
C SER A 117 -4.78 -19.99 4.28
N LEU A 118 -4.82 -18.90 5.04
CA LEU A 118 -5.21 -17.58 4.57
C LEU A 118 -3.94 -16.74 4.44
N MET A 119 -3.48 -16.56 3.21
CA MET A 119 -2.34 -15.70 2.92
C MET A 119 -2.77 -14.24 2.98
N VAL A 120 -1.97 -13.39 3.62
CA VAL A 120 -2.26 -11.95 3.71
C VAL A 120 -1.13 -11.11 3.14
N ASN A 121 -1.46 -10.01 2.50
CA ASN A 121 -0.50 -9.03 2.04
C ASN A 121 -1.00 -7.60 2.34
N PRO A 122 -0.22 -6.79 3.09
CA PRO A 122 -0.64 -5.43 3.48
C PRO A 122 -0.51 -4.39 2.35
N GLY A 123 0.12 -4.73 1.23
CA GLY A 123 0.36 -3.80 0.13
C GLY A 123 1.70 -3.07 0.23
N GLY A 124 1.66 -1.76 -0.01
CA GLY A 124 2.83 -0.94 -0.32
C GLY A 124 2.84 -0.58 -1.81
N PRO A 125 3.54 -1.32 -2.71
CA PRO A 125 4.41 -2.47 -2.46
C PRO A 125 5.58 -2.15 -1.52
N GLY A 126 6.14 -3.17 -0.87
CA GLY A 126 7.30 -3.01 0.03
C GLY A 126 7.00 -3.15 1.53
N SER A 127 5.74 -3.26 1.93
CA SER A 127 5.40 -3.55 3.33
C SER A 127 5.60 -5.04 3.66
N SER A 128 6.19 -5.34 4.82
CA SER A 128 6.41 -6.72 5.27
C SER A 128 5.09 -7.42 5.61
N ALA A 129 4.76 -8.48 4.87
CA ALA A 129 3.65 -9.35 5.21
C ALA A 129 3.97 -10.21 6.45
N VAL A 130 5.25 -10.50 6.70
CA VAL A 130 5.69 -11.22 7.89
C VAL A 130 5.39 -10.42 9.15
N GLU A 131 5.83 -9.16 9.21
CA GLU A 131 5.56 -8.31 10.36
C GLU A 131 4.06 -7.96 10.47
N TYR A 132 3.36 -7.77 9.34
CA TYR A 132 1.91 -7.59 9.35
C TYR A 132 1.16 -8.76 10.02
N VAL A 133 1.55 -10.01 9.75
CA VAL A 133 0.95 -11.17 10.43
C VAL A 133 1.27 -11.18 11.92
N ARG A 134 2.50 -10.85 12.31
CA ARG A 134 2.93 -10.89 13.71
C ARG A 134 2.29 -9.82 14.57
N LEU A 135 2.09 -8.62 14.01
CA LEU A 135 1.64 -7.44 14.73
C LEU A 135 0.14 -7.18 14.58
N ALA A 136 -0.46 -7.58 13.45
CA ALA A 136 -1.85 -7.29 13.12
C ALA A 136 -2.63 -8.57 12.77
N ALA A 137 -2.49 -9.13 11.57
CA ALA A 137 -3.44 -10.12 11.06
C ALA A 137 -3.53 -11.40 11.91
N GLY A 138 -2.41 -11.89 12.46
CA GLY A 138 -2.39 -13.09 13.29
C GLY A 138 -3.08 -12.94 14.66
N ILE A 139 -3.35 -11.70 15.09
CA ILE A 139 -3.91 -11.38 16.42
C ILE A 139 -5.25 -10.67 16.29
N GLY A 140 -5.31 -9.64 15.44
CA GLY A 140 -6.42 -8.72 15.27
C GLY A 140 -7.48 -9.15 14.26
N PHE A 141 -7.23 -10.15 13.41
CA PHE A 141 -8.30 -10.68 12.56
C PHE A 141 -9.41 -11.32 13.41
N PRO A 142 -10.67 -11.33 12.91
CA PRO A 142 -11.80 -11.88 13.64
C PRO A 142 -11.53 -13.29 14.15
N THR A 143 -12.00 -13.58 15.37
CA THR A 143 -11.64 -14.82 16.09
C THR A 143 -12.10 -16.06 15.32
N GLU A 144 -13.25 -16.00 14.66
CA GLU A 144 -13.81 -17.03 13.80
C GLU A 144 -12.95 -17.32 12.56
N ILE A 145 -12.25 -16.32 12.03
CA ILE A 145 -11.31 -16.48 10.91
C ILE A 145 -10.05 -17.18 11.40
N ARG A 146 -9.45 -16.67 12.48
CA ARG A 146 -8.27 -17.29 13.12
C ARG A 146 -8.57 -18.69 13.65
N ALA A 147 -9.82 -19.02 13.93
CA ALA A 147 -10.21 -20.36 14.34
C ALA A 147 -10.26 -21.37 13.17
N ARG A 148 -10.30 -20.90 11.92
CA ARG A 148 -10.53 -21.75 10.74
C ARG A 148 -9.42 -21.67 9.70
N TYR A 149 -8.52 -20.71 9.79
CA TYR A 149 -7.38 -20.55 8.90
C TYR A 149 -6.06 -20.52 9.66
N ASP A 150 -5.05 -21.16 9.10
CA ASP A 150 -3.66 -20.78 9.38
C ASP A 150 -3.43 -19.42 8.73
N ILE A 151 -3.05 -18.39 9.49
CA ILE A 151 -2.77 -17.06 8.92
C ILE A 151 -1.31 -17.03 8.48
N VAL A 152 -1.07 -16.76 7.20
CA VAL A 152 0.26 -16.86 6.58
C VAL A 152 0.65 -15.52 5.94
N GLY A 153 1.90 -15.11 6.13
CA GLY A 153 2.50 -13.96 5.47
C GLY A 153 3.78 -14.39 4.77
N MET A 154 4.00 -13.86 3.56
CA MET A 154 5.25 -14.03 2.82
C MET A 154 5.71 -12.65 2.40
N ASP A 155 6.90 -12.26 2.85
CA ASP A 155 7.51 -11.04 2.35
C ASP A 155 7.85 -11.26 0.87
N PRO A 156 7.32 -10.44 -0.06
CA PRO A 156 7.66 -10.58 -1.48
C PRO A 156 9.17 -10.44 -1.70
N ARG A 157 9.69 -11.01 -2.79
CA ARG A 157 11.07 -10.80 -3.24
C ARG A 157 11.45 -9.31 -3.22
N GLY A 158 12.59 -8.97 -2.64
CA GLY A 158 13.04 -7.58 -2.49
C GLY A 158 12.49 -6.86 -1.25
N VAL A 159 11.64 -7.49 -0.44
CA VAL A 159 10.95 -6.87 0.70
C VAL A 159 11.44 -7.46 2.01
N ALA A 160 11.79 -6.60 2.98
CA ALA A 160 12.08 -6.93 4.37
C ALA A 160 12.91 -8.21 4.56
N GLY A 161 12.31 -9.34 4.98
CA GLY A 161 13.04 -10.58 5.24
C GLY A 161 13.48 -11.37 3.99
N SER A 162 13.11 -10.92 2.78
CA SER A 162 13.25 -11.64 1.51
C SER A 162 14.21 -10.93 0.56
N GLU A 163 15.52 -10.97 0.87
CA GLU A 163 16.57 -10.25 0.11
C GLU A 163 16.23 -8.76 -0.06
N PRO A 164 16.17 -7.97 1.03
CA PRO A 164 15.64 -6.61 0.98
C PRO A 164 16.43 -5.74 0.02
N ILE A 165 15.71 -5.04 -0.87
CA ILE A 165 16.32 -4.00 -1.69
C ILE A 165 16.72 -2.85 -0.77
N GLU A 166 17.98 -2.45 -0.87
CA GLU A 166 18.56 -1.29 -0.22
C GLU A 166 19.04 -0.32 -1.31
N CYS A 167 18.87 0.98 -1.13
CA CYS A 167 19.31 1.96 -2.15
C CYS A 167 20.30 2.98 -1.59
N LEU A 168 19.96 3.59 -0.46
CA LEU A 168 20.71 4.65 0.20
C LEU A 168 20.84 4.34 1.69
N ASP A 169 21.90 4.84 2.34
CA ASP A 169 22.02 4.77 3.80
C ASP A 169 21.15 5.82 4.50
N GLY A 170 21.02 5.71 5.83
CA GLY A 170 20.19 6.61 6.63
C GLY A 170 20.43 8.11 6.37
N PRO A 171 21.68 8.62 6.47
CA PRO A 171 21.96 10.02 6.18
C PRO A 171 21.68 10.44 4.74
N ALA A 172 21.86 9.55 3.75
CA ALA A 172 21.47 9.83 2.37
C ALA A 172 19.95 9.82 2.17
N MET A 173 19.23 8.97 2.90
CA MET A 173 17.77 8.97 2.92
C MET A 173 17.19 10.19 3.60
N ASP A 174 17.79 10.66 4.70
CA ASP A 174 17.40 11.92 5.34
C ASP A 174 17.49 13.10 4.36
N ARG A 175 18.56 13.15 3.55
CA ARG A 175 18.69 14.16 2.50
C ARG A 175 17.65 13.95 1.40
N HIS A 176 17.35 12.71 1.03
CA HIS A 176 16.39 12.41 -0.04
C HIS A 176 14.97 12.81 0.34
N THR A 177 14.50 12.47 1.55
CA THR A 177 13.13 12.77 1.99
C THR A 177 12.89 14.25 2.34
N GLN A 178 13.96 15.02 2.51
CA GLN A 178 13.90 16.47 2.75
C GLN A 178 13.89 17.30 1.46
N LEU A 179 14.14 16.68 0.30
CA LEU A 179 14.16 17.41 -0.98
C LEU A 179 12.81 18.03 -1.27
N ASP A 180 12.85 19.22 -1.85
CA ASP A 180 11.68 19.86 -2.40
C ASP A 180 11.06 18.98 -3.52
N VAL A 181 9.80 18.62 -3.31
CA VAL A 181 8.97 17.79 -4.21
C VAL A 181 8.03 18.64 -5.07
N THR A 182 8.09 19.95 -4.90
CA THR A 182 7.25 20.96 -5.54
C THR A 182 8.09 21.98 -6.34
N PRO A 183 9.13 21.55 -7.07
CA PRO A 183 10.13 22.47 -7.64
C PRO A 183 9.46 23.56 -8.49
N ASP A 184 9.82 24.80 -8.17
CA ASP A 184 9.32 26.00 -8.83
C ASP A 184 10.39 26.70 -9.68
N ASP A 185 11.65 26.28 -9.54
CA ASP A 185 12.76 26.72 -10.37
C ASP A 185 13.59 25.59 -11.01
N ALA A 186 14.55 26.00 -11.85
CA ALA A 186 15.41 25.07 -12.57
C ALA A 186 16.49 24.41 -11.68
N ALA A 187 16.87 25.03 -10.57
CA ALA A 187 17.83 24.48 -9.62
C ALA A 187 17.21 23.36 -8.79
N GLU A 188 15.99 23.55 -8.27
CA GLU A 188 15.22 22.54 -7.55
C GLU A 188 14.89 21.36 -8.46
N THR A 189 14.45 21.62 -9.70
CA THR A 189 14.22 20.56 -10.69
C THR A 189 15.48 19.72 -10.92
N ARG A 190 16.66 20.36 -11.00
CA ARG A 190 17.96 19.65 -11.13
C ARG A 190 18.33 18.88 -9.86
N ALA A 191 18.02 19.42 -8.68
CA ALA A 191 18.29 18.77 -7.40
C ALA A 191 17.46 17.50 -7.25
N LEU A 192 16.16 17.59 -7.50
CA LEU A 192 15.21 16.47 -7.45
C LEU A 192 15.62 15.35 -8.41
N THR A 193 15.88 15.67 -9.67
CA THR A 193 16.26 14.68 -10.69
C THR A 193 17.61 14.03 -10.40
N ALA A 194 18.60 14.81 -9.96
CA ALA A 194 19.88 14.26 -9.54
C ALA A 194 19.77 13.35 -8.30
N ALA A 195 18.79 13.60 -7.43
CA ALA A 195 18.51 12.75 -6.28
C ALA A 195 17.79 11.46 -6.67
N ASN A 196 16.77 11.53 -7.53
CA ASN A 196 16.08 10.35 -8.07
C ASN A 196 17.07 9.43 -8.79
N LYS A 197 17.94 10.01 -9.62
CA LYS A 197 19.01 9.24 -10.27
C LYS A 197 19.97 8.60 -9.25
N ARG A 198 20.38 9.34 -8.21
CA ARG A 198 21.26 8.79 -7.15
C ARG A 198 20.61 7.64 -6.40
N PHE A 199 19.32 7.76 -6.10
CA PHE A 199 18.51 6.72 -5.47
C PHE A 199 18.48 5.48 -6.36
N ALA A 200 18.09 5.62 -7.63
CA ALA A 200 17.98 4.53 -8.60
C ALA A 200 19.33 3.83 -8.84
N ASP A 201 20.42 4.60 -9.03
CA ASP A 201 21.77 4.05 -9.16
C ASP A 201 22.20 3.33 -7.86
N GLY A 202 21.75 3.82 -6.69
CA GLY A 202 21.92 3.18 -5.39
C GLY A 202 21.28 1.80 -5.34
N CYS A 203 20.00 1.71 -5.70
CA CYS A 203 19.27 0.44 -5.75
C CYS A 203 19.98 -0.57 -6.66
N ARG A 204 20.40 -0.15 -7.87
CA ARG A 204 21.11 -1.05 -8.80
C ARG A 204 22.42 -1.56 -8.25
N ARG A 205 23.21 -0.71 -7.58
CA ARG A 205 24.49 -1.13 -6.98
C ARG A 205 24.31 -2.16 -5.88
N GLN A 206 23.24 -2.06 -5.09
CA GLN A 206 23.04 -2.93 -3.93
C GLN A 206 22.22 -4.19 -4.27
N ALA A 207 21.14 -4.07 -5.03
CA ALA A 207 20.26 -5.19 -5.39
C ALA A 207 20.80 -6.04 -6.56
N GLY A 208 21.70 -5.49 -7.39
CA GLY A 208 22.30 -6.21 -8.51
C GLY A 208 21.25 -6.74 -9.49
N LYS A 209 21.26 -8.07 -9.72
CA LYS A 209 20.31 -8.77 -10.60
C LYS A 209 18.89 -8.81 -10.04
N LEU A 210 18.71 -8.81 -8.72
CA LEU A 210 17.40 -8.90 -8.10
C LEU A 210 16.47 -7.76 -8.54
N LEU A 211 17.04 -6.58 -8.84
CA LEU A 211 16.28 -5.42 -9.29
C LEU A 211 15.49 -5.65 -10.59
N ASP A 212 15.92 -6.60 -11.43
CA ASP A 212 15.23 -6.95 -12.68
C ASP A 212 14.13 -8.01 -12.46
N HIS A 213 14.00 -8.52 -11.25
CA HIS A 213 13.22 -9.71 -10.91
C HIS A 213 12.26 -9.50 -9.74
N VAL A 214 11.87 -8.27 -9.39
CA VAL A 214 10.93 -7.98 -8.28
C VAL A 214 9.51 -7.65 -8.76
N SER A 215 9.11 -8.11 -9.95
CA SER A 215 7.80 -7.75 -10.52
C SER A 215 6.64 -8.37 -9.76
N THR A 216 5.45 -7.76 -9.83
CA THR A 216 4.20 -8.33 -9.30
C THR A 216 3.92 -9.71 -9.90
N VAL A 217 4.21 -9.91 -11.19
CA VAL A 217 4.02 -11.19 -11.89
C VAL A 217 4.87 -12.29 -11.26
N GLU A 218 6.13 -11.99 -10.92
CA GLU A 218 7.01 -12.96 -10.27
C GLU A 218 6.61 -13.21 -8.81
N ALA A 219 6.23 -12.16 -8.07
CA ALA A 219 5.67 -12.32 -6.72
C ALA A 219 4.39 -13.17 -6.70
N ALA A 220 3.52 -13.04 -7.72
CA ALA A 220 2.34 -13.88 -7.87
C ALA A 220 2.69 -15.35 -8.14
N ARG A 221 3.80 -15.62 -8.86
CA ARG A 221 4.32 -16.99 -9.03
C ARG A 221 4.88 -17.54 -7.72
N ASP A 222 5.55 -16.71 -6.93
CA ASP A 222 6.03 -17.09 -5.58
C ASP A 222 4.87 -17.50 -4.66
N MET A 223 3.75 -16.78 -4.73
CA MET A 223 2.53 -17.13 -3.99
C MET A 223 1.99 -18.51 -4.38
N ASP A 224 2.07 -18.90 -5.66
CA ASP A 224 1.62 -20.22 -6.11
C ASP A 224 2.56 -21.35 -5.68
N VAL A 225 3.88 -21.10 -5.65
CA VAL A 225 4.84 -22.03 -5.03
C VAL A 225 4.50 -22.22 -3.55
N LEU A 226 4.31 -21.11 -2.82
CA LEU A 226 3.98 -21.17 -1.39
C LEU A 226 2.66 -21.91 -1.14
N ARG A 227 1.61 -21.64 -1.93
CA ARG A 227 0.32 -22.34 -1.86
C ARG A 227 0.51 -23.86 -1.94
N GLU A 228 1.26 -24.34 -2.94
CA GLU A 228 1.50 -25.78 -3.11
C GLU A 228 2.25 -26.37 -1.91
N VAL A 229 3.30 -25.68 -1.46
CA VAL A 229 4.18 -26.14 -0.38
C VAL A 229 3.46 -26.17 0.98
N LEU A 230 2.45 -25.32 1.17
CA LEU A 230 1.54 -25.37 2.32
C LEU A 230 0.52 -26.52 2.22
N GLY A 231 0.38 -27.14 1.05
CA GLY A 231 -0.53 -28.25 0.78
C GLY A 231 -1.95 -27.81 0.41
N ASP A 232 -2.14 -26.54 0.06
CA ASP A 232 -3.45 -25.99 -0.26
C ASP A 232 -3.77 -26.14 -1.75
N ARG A 233 -4.92 -26.72 -2.11
CA ARG A 233 -5.31 -26.90 -3.52
C ARG A 233 -5.64 -25.59 -4.24
N LYS A 234 -6.12 -24.59 -3.49
CA LYS A 234 -6.44 -23.26 -3.98
C LYS A 234 -5.92 -22.23 -2.97
N LEU A 235 -5.53 -21.07 -3.46
CA LEU A 235 -5.15 -19.95 -2.62
C LEU A 235 -6.40 -19.31 -1.98
N HIS A 236 -6.38 -19.16 -0.66
CA HIS A 236 -7.23 -18.20 0.03
C HIS A 236 -6.38 -17.00 0.44
N TYR A 237 -6.87 -15.79 0.16
CA TYR A 237 -6.05 -14.59 0.22
C TYR A 237 -6.83 -13.36 0.64
N VAL A 238 -6.21 -12.51 1.46
CA VAL A 238 -6.65 -11.13 1.72
C VAL A 238 -5.51 -10.19 1.35
N GLY A 239 -5.73 -9.39 0.31
CA GLY A 239 -4.80 -8.37 -0.13
C GLY A 239 -5.36 -6.99 0.10
N PHE A 240 -4.53 -6.11 0.64
CA PHE A 240 -4.85 -4.70 0.85
C PHE A 240 -4.04 -3.83 -0.09
N SER A 241 -4.61 -2.74 -0.61
CA SER A 241 -3.87 -1.76 -1.41
C SER A 241 -3.18 -2.42 -2.64
N TYR A 242 -1.88 -2.25 -2.84
CA TYR A 242 -1.09 -3.03 -3.81
C TYR A 242 -1.29 -4.56 -3.73
N GLY A 243 -1.55 -5.10 -2.54
CA GLY A 243 -1.91 -6.50 -2.37
C GLY A 243 -3.14 -6.92 -3.19
N THR A 244 -4.02 -5.98 -3.57
CA THR A 244 -5.13 -6.23 -4.49
C THR A 244 -4.65 -6.43 -5.93
N HIS A 245 -3.67 -5.65 -6.40
CA HIS A 245 -3.03 -5.84 -7.70
C HIS A 245 -2.32 -7.20 -7.75
N LEU A 246 -1.59 -7.55 -6.69
CA LEU A 246 -0.94 -8.85 -6.55
C LEU A 246 -1.94 -10.01 -6.56
N GLY A 247 -3.03 -9.91 -5.78
CA GLY A 247 -4.08 -10.92 -5.72
C GLY A 247 -4.85 -11.09 -7.04
N ALA A 248 -5.17 -9.98 -7.71
CA ALA A 248 -5.77 -10.00 -9.04
C ALA A 248 -4.84 -10.63 -10.08
N THR A 249 -3.55 -10.28 -10.06
CA THR A 249 -2.52 -10.86 -10.93
C THR A 249 -2.41 -12.37 -10.71
N TYR A 250 -2.38 -12.83 -9.47
CA TYR A 250 -2.43 -14.26 -9.15
C TYR A 250 -3.67 -14.94 -9.75
N ALA A 251 -4.86 -14.33 -9.60
CA ALA A 251 -6.09 -14.88 -10.15
C ALA A 251 -6.09 -14.90 -11.69
N GLY A 252 -5.48 -13.91 -12.33
CA GLY A 252 -5.28 -13.86 -13.78
C GLY A 252 -4.33 -14.94 -14.30
N LEU A 253 -3.21 -15.16 -13.62
CA LEU A 253 -2.19 -16.15 -14.00
C LEU A 253 -2.63 -17.58 -13.69
N PHE A 254 -3.31 -17.80 -12.56
CA PHE A 254 -3.66 -19.11 -12.02
C PHE A 254 -5.16 -19.24 -11.65
N PRO A 255 -6.09 -18.98 -12.59
CA PRO A 255 -7.52 -18.87 -12.26
C PRO A 255 -8.07 -20.14 -11.59
N SER A 256 -7.69 -21.34 -12.05
CA SER A 256 -8.17 -22.60 -11.45
C SER A 256 -7.64 -22.86 -10.02
N ARG A 257 -6.62 -22.12 -9.60
CA ARG A 257 -5.98 -22.20 -8.27
C ARG A 257 -6.34 -21.00 -7.39
N ALA A 258 -7.17 -20.08 -7.87
CA ALA A 258 -7.75 -18.99 -7.08
C ALA A 258 -9.00 -19.50 -6.36
N GLY A 259 -8.96 -19.43 -5.02
CA GLY A 259 -10.07 -19.82 -4.13
C GLY A 259 -10.82 -18.59 -3.64
N ARG A 260 -10.70 -18.29 -2.34
CA ARG A 260 -11.40 -17.16 -1.71
C ARG A 260 -10.44 -15.98 -1.63
N LEU A 261 -10.62 -14.99 -2.51
CA LEU A 261 -9.79 -13.80 -2.61
C LEU A 261 -10.61 -12.58 -2.20
N VAL A 262 -10.10 -11.86 -1.19
CA VAL A 262 -10.59 -10.55 -0.78
C VAL A 262 -9.57 -9.51 -1.22
N LEU A 263 -10.01 -8.55 -2.04
CA LEU A 263 -9.20 -7.47 -2.58
C LEU A 263 -9.75 -6.15 -2.05
N ASP A 264 -9.12 -5.59 -1.02
CA ASP A 264 -9.62 -4.44 -0.27
C ASP A 264 -8.76 -3.19 -0.45
N GLY A 265 -9.37 -2.09 -0.91
CA GLY A 265 -8.62 -0.94 -1.43
C GLY A 265 -8.02 -1.29 -2.79
N ALA A 266 -8.89 -1.52 -3.77
CA ALA A 266 -8.54 -2.13 -5.05
C ALA A 266 -7.80 -1.17 -6.00
N MET A 267 -6.73 -1.66 -6.62
CA MET A 267 -6.03 -1.01 -7.73
C MET A 267 -6.58 -1.43 -9.09
N ASP A 268 -6.57 -0.50 -10.05
CA ASP A 268 -6.97 -0.74 -11.43
C ASP A 268 -5.74 -1.01 -12.32
N PRO A 269 -5.46 -2.27 -12.70
CA PRO A 269 -4.26 -2.62 -13.49
C PRO A 269 -4.31 -2.09 -14.93
N SER A 270 -5.47 -1.63 -15.40
CA SER A 270 -5.66 -1.20 -16.78
C SER A 270 -5.18 0.24 -17.06
N LEU A 271 -4.85 0.99 -16.00
CA LEU A 271 -4.44 2.38 -16.09
C LEU A 271 -2.92 2.54 -16.27
N SER A 272 -2.53 3.62 -16.95
CA SER A 272 -1.14 4.06 -17.01
C SER A 272 -0.68 4.62 -15.67
N ALA A 273 0.63 4.64 -15.45
CA ALA A 273 1.24 5.24 -14.26
C ALA A 273 0.84 6.72 -14.11
N GLU A 274 0.75 7.49 -15.19
CA GLU A 274 0.28 8.88 -15.14
C GLU A 274 -1.16 8.98 -14.61
N GLN A 275 -2.07 8.16 -15.13
CA GLN A 275 -3.48 8.18 -14.71
C GLN A 275 -3.62 7.68 -13.26
N LEU A 276 -2.87 6.65 -12.85
CA LEU A 276 -2.85 6.18 -11.46
C LEU A 276 -2.43 7.31 -10.50
N ASN A 277 -1.33 8.01 -10.82
CA ASN A 277 -0.85 9.12 -10.00
C ASN A 277 -1.86 10.28 -9.94
N ARG A 278 -2.51 10.60 -11.06
CA ARG A 278 -3.51 11.67 -11.13
C ARG A 278 -4.80 11.33 -10.38
N ASP A 279 -5.30 10.10 -10.52
CA ASP A 279 -6.48 9.64 -9.78
C ASP A 279 -6.19 9.60 -8.27
N GLN A 280 -5.01 9.14 -7.85
CA GLN A 280 -4.59 9.15 -6.44
C GLN A 280 -4.48 10.59 -5.88
N THR A 281 -4.02 11.55 -6.70
CA THR A 281 -4.02 12.98 -6.35
C THR A 281 -5.43 13.48 -6.03
N ALA A 282 -6.43 13.07 -6.83
CA ALA A 282 -7.84 13.39 -6.57
C ALA A 282 -8.37 12.70 -5.31
N GLY A 283 -7.94 11.46 -5.05
CA GLY A 283 -8.25 10.72 -3.83
C GLY A 283 -7.77 11.44 -2.57
N PHE A 284 -6.50 11.86 -2.52
CA PHE A 284 -5.98 12.63 -1.38
C PHE A 284 -6.66 13.99 -1.22
N ASN A 285 -7.03 14.66 -2.31
CA ASN A 285 -7.84 15.87 -2.23
C ASN A 285 -9.21 15.61 -1.59
N THR A 286 -9.85 14.49 -1.93
CA THR A 286 -11.13 14.07 -1.35
C THR A 286 -11.00 13.84 0.15
N ALA A 287 -10.01 13.04 0.58
CA ALA A 287 -9.79 12.77 2.00
C ALA A 287 -9.43 14.04 2.77
N PHE A 288 -8.62 14.92 2.19
CA PHE A 288 -8.31 16.21 2.81
C PHE A 288 -9.56 17.09 2.94
N ASN A 289 -10.44 17.13 1.94
CA ASN A 289 -11.70 17.87 2.03
C ASN A 289 -12.61 17.31 3.13
N ALA A 290 -12.65 15.98 3.32
CA ALA A 290 -13.36 15.35 4.42
C ALA A 290 -12.77 15.74 5.79
N PHE A 291 -11.44 15.67 5.95
CA PHE A 291 -10.74 16.15 7.12
C PHE A 291 -11.00 17.64 7.39
N ALA A 292 -10.93 18.49 6.37
CA ALA A 292 -11.15 19.92 6.49
C ALA A 292 -12.59 20.22 6.90
N ALA A 293 -13.57 19.56 6.29
CA ALA A 293 -14.99 19.67 6.67
C ALA A 293 -15.22 19.24 8.12
N ASP A 294 -14.52 18.21 8.61
CA ASP A 294 -14.53 17.82 10.02
C ASP A 294 -13.86 18.86 10.91
N CYS A 295 -12.67 19.32 10.53
CA CYS A 295 -11.88 20.26 11.29
C CYS A 295 -12.64 21.57 11.53
N VAL A 296 -13.18 22.21 10.49
CA VAL A 296 -13.80 23.55 10.61
C VAL A 296 -15.01 23.60 11.54
N ARG A 297 -15.65 22.45 11.84
CA ARG A 297 -16.74 22.36 12.84
C ARG A 297 -16.25 22.47 14.28
N ARG A 298 -14.94 22.40 14.52
CA ARG A 298 -14.31 22.47 15.84
C ARG A 298 -13.71 23.85 16.06
N SER A 299 -14.00 24.46 17.20
CA SER A 299 -13.49 25.79 17.56
C SER A 299 -11.96 25.89 17.56
N GLY A 300 -11.26 24.77 17.79
CA GLY A 300 -9.79 24.68 17.79
C GLY A 300 -9.17 24.26 16.46
N CYS A 301 -9.87 24.32 15.33
CA CYS A 301 -9.27 23.90 14.05
C CYS A 301 -8.04 24.76 13.69
N PRO A 302 -6.85 24.15 13.51
CA PRO A 302 -5.64 24.90 13.17
C PRO A 302 -5.70 25.57 11.79
N LEU A 303 -6.58 25.07 10.92
CA LEU A 303 -6.83 25.62 9.59
C LEU A 303 -7.99 26.63 9.57
N GLY A 304 -8.42 27.13 10.73
CA GLY A 304 -9.55 28.06 10.86
C GLY A 304 -10.92 27.38 10.74
N THR A 305 -11.99 28.15 10.93
CA THR A 305 -13.35 27.62 11.07
C THR A 305 -14.35 28.15 10.03
N THR A 306 -13.86 28.82 8.98
CA THR A 306 -14.72 29.50 7.99
C THR A 306 -15.35 28.52 7.02
N SER A 307 -14.54 27.74 6.30
CA SER A 307 -15.01 26.72 5.35
C SER A 307 -13.89 25.72 5.05
N ALA A 308 -14.25 24.53 4.54
CA ALA A 308 -13.26 23.54 4.11
C ALA A 308 -12.34 24.09 2.99
N LYS A 309 -12.89 24.94 2.11
CA LYS A 309 -12.12 25.62 1.05
C LYS A 309 -11.09 26.59 1.62
N ASP A 310 -11.45 27.36 2.64
CA ASP A 310 -10.51 28.27 3.31
C ASP A 310 -9.44 27.49 4.09
N ALA A 311 -9.80 26.35 4.66
CA ALA A 311 -8.86 25.44 5.31
C ALA A 311 -7.84 24.86 4.30
N ALA A 312 -8.28 24.52 3.09
CA ALA A 312 -7.38 24.12 1.99
C ALA A 312 -6.39 25.24 1.61
N GLY A 313 -6.90 26.47 1.47
CA GLY A 313 -6.05 27.64 1.20
C GLY A 313 -5.01 27.87 2.30
N ARG A 314 -5.42 27.76 3.57
CA ARG A 314 -4.50 27.89 4.72
C ARG A 314 -3.46 26.78 4.79
N LEU A 315 -3.80 25.56 4.38
CA LEU A 315 -2.82 24.48 4.29
C LEU A 315 -1.80 24.75 3.17
N ALA A 316 -2.26 25.18 1.99
CA ALA A 316 -1.37 25.57 0.90
C ALA A 316 -0.46 26.75 1.29
N ASP A 317 -0.99 27.74 2.03
CA ASP A 317 -0.21 28.85 2.57
C ASP A 317 0.83 28.40 3.60
N PHE A 318 0.49 27.39 4.41
CA PHE A 318 1.41 26.77 5.35
C PHE A 318 2.55 26.06 4.61
N PHE A 319 2.26 25.21 3.63
CA PHE A 319 3.29 24.54 2.83
C PHE A 319 4.24 25.53 2.15
N ARG A 320 3.72 26.57 1.48
CA ARG A 320 4.55 27.64 0.87
C ARG A 320 5.41 28.42 1.87
N ARG A 321 5.02 28.46 3.16
CA ARG A 321 5.82 29.08 4.21
C ARG A 321 6.94 28.14 4.66
N VAL A 322 6.61 26.88 4.92
CA VAL A 322 7.57 25.85 5.36
C VAL A 322 8.60 25.52 4.29
N ASP A 323 8.23 25.64 3.02
CA ASP A 323 9.15 25.54 1.88
C ASP A 323 10.29 26.57 1.97
N ARG A 324 9.94 27.84 2.21
CA ARG A 324 10.91 28.94 2.31
C ARG A 324 11.68 28.97 3.63
N ASP A 325 11.02 28.59 4.71
CA ASP A 325 11.51 28.65 6.08
C ASP A 325 11.09 27.38 6.84
N PRO A 326 11.87 26.29 6.70
CA PRO A 326 11.61 25.03 7.39
C PRO A 326 11.47 25.22 8.89
N LEU A 327 10.55 24.48 9.53
CA LEU A 327 10.31 24.64 10.96
C LEU A 327 11.31 23.87 11.82
N ASP A 328 11.65 24.44 12.96
CA ASP A 328 12.42 23.76 14.00
C ASP A 328 11.65 22.55 14.55
N THR A 329 12.41 21.57 15.05
CA THR A 329 11.86 20.39 15.75
C THR A 329 12.69 20.11 17.01
N ASP A 330 12.35 19.05 17.75
CA ASP A 330 13.08 18.62 18.95
C ASP A 330 14.52 18.14 18.67
N GLY A 331 14.91 17.98 17.39
CA GLY A 331 16.24 17.48 16.99
C GLY A 331 16.83 18.22 15.79
N ASP A 332 17.92 17.68 15.25
CA ASP A 332 18.71 18.35 14.19
C ASP A 332 18.04 18.35 12.80
N ARG A 333 16.89 17.66 12.64
CA ARG A 333 16.14 17.58 11.38
C ARG A 333 15.03 18.62 11.37
N PRO A 334 15.04 19.60 10.44
CA PRO A 334 13.92 20.52 10.30
C PRO A 334 12.74 19.83 9.64
N LEU A 335 11.54 20.38 9.85
CA LEU A 335 10.36 20.03 9.07
C LEU A 335 10.36 20.87 7.79
N THR A 336 10.72 20.25 6.65
CA THR A 336 10.61 20.85 5.31
C THR A 336 9.19 20.73 4.75
N GLU A 337 8.88 21.40 3.63
CA GLU A 337 7.59 21.25 2.95
C GLU A 337 7.31 19.79 2.62
N ALA A 338 8.27 19.09 2.01
CA ALA A 338 8.11 17.69 1.63
C ALA A 338 7.72 16.80 2.83
N LEU A 339 8.41 16.96 3.97
CA LEU A 339 8.09 16.21 5.19
C LEU A 339 6.73 16.64 5.79
N ALA A 340 6.40 17.92 5.75
CA ALA A 340 5.09 18.40 6.18
C ALA A 340 3.96 17.82 5.33
N THR A 341 4.12 17.80 4.00
CA THR A 341 3.18 17.20 3.06
C THR A 341 3.03 15.70 3.32
N THR A 342 4.13 14.96 3.49
CA THR A 342 4.08 13.54 3.83
C THR A 342 3.35 13.28 5.15
N GLY A 343 3.59 14.09 6.19
CA GLY A 343 2.91 13.95 7.47
C GLY A 343 1.39 14.15 7.36
N VAL A 344 0.94 15.11 6.55
CA VAL A 344 -0.49 15.31 6.26
C VAL A 344 -1.05 14.12 5.47
N ILE A 345 -0.36 13.68 4.42
CA ILE A 345 -0.74 12.54 3.58
C ILE A 345 -0.90 11.27 4.43
N PHE A 346 0.06 10.98 5.31
CA PHE A 346 0.00 9.82 6.19
C PHE A 346 -1.27 9.80 7.04
N ALA A 347 -1.66 10.94 7.61
CA ALA A 347 -2.87 11.03 8.41
C ALA A 347 -4.18 10.93 7.59
N MET A 348 -4.14 11.08 6.26
CA MET A 348 -5.33 10.89 5.42
C MET A 348 -5.69 9.42 5.21
N TYR A 349 -4.77 8.48 5.45
CA TYR A 349 -5.03 7.05 5.31
C TYR A 349 -6.06 6.52 6.31
N ASP A 350 -6.20 7.15 7.48
CA ASP A 350 -7.09 6.68 8.55
C ASP A 350 -7.76 7.87 9.25
N GLU A 351 -9.09 7.88 9.27
CA GLU A 351 -9.87 8.91 9.96
C GLU A 351 -9.54 9.01 11.47
N ASN A 352 -9.06 7.92 12.08
CA ASN A 352 -8.61 7.92 13.47
C ASN A 352 -7.37 8.80 13.70
N ALA A 353 -6.57 9.07 12.66
CA ALA A 353 -5.41 9.94 12.73
C ALA A 353 -5.78 11.43 12.68
N TRP A 354 -7.02 11.80 12.38
CA TRP A 354 -7.43 13.21 12.25
C TRP A 354 -7.27 14.02 13.53
N GLY A 355 -7.43 13.40 14.70
CA GLY A 355 -7.14 14.03 15.98
C GLY A 355 -5.67 14.43 16.09
N MET A 356 -4.79 13.46 15.87
CA MET A 356 -3.33 13.65 15.88
C MET A 356 -2.89 14.68 14.85
N LEU A 357 -3.48 14.69 13.66
CA LEU A 357 -3.17 15.67 12.63
C LEU A 357 -3.56 17.09 13.03
N ARG A 358 -4.72 17.29 13.68
CA ARG A 358 -5.12 18.62 14.17
C ARG A 358 -4.12 19.15 15.18
N ASP A 359 -3.68 18.30 16.11
CA ASP A 359 -2.70 18.70 17.12
C ASP A 359 -1.36 19.03 16.47
N ALA A 360 -0.86 18.16 15.58
CA ALA A 360 0.38 18.38 14.84
C ALA A 360 0.36 19.66 13.99
N LEU A 361 -0.74 19.94 13.29
CA LEU A 361 -0.91 21.18 12.54
C LEU A 361 -1.03 22.40 13.47
N ALA A 362 -1.66 22.28 14.63
CA ALA A 362 -1.77 23.38 15.58
C ALA A 362 -0.42 23.80 16.14
N ASP A 363 0.48 22.86 16.38
CA ASP A 363 1.85 23.11 16.84
C ASP A 363 2.72 23.65 15.70
N ALA A 364 2.64 23.05 14.51
CA ALA A 364 3.38 23.51 13.33
C ALA A 364 2.99 24.94 12.91
N MET A 365 1.71 25.32 13.04
CA MET A 365 1.27 26.70 12.78
C MET A 365 1.84 27.71 13.77
N LYS A 366 2.35 27.28 14.93
CA LYS A 366 3.05 28.11 15.93
C LYS A 366 4.58 28.03 15.81
N GLY A 367 5.09 27.25 14.87
CA GLY A 367 6.53 27.10 14.60
C GLY A 367 7.17 25.82 15.13
N ASP A 368 6.41 24.88 15.70
CA ASP A 368 6.93 23.59 16.17
C ASP A 368 6.57 22.46 15.18
N GLY A 369 7.55 22.01 14.41
CA GLY A 369 7.37 20.97 13.40
C GLY A 369 7.45 19.53 13.91
N ALA A 370 7.74 19.29 15.21
CA ALA A 370 8.15 17.98 15.69
C ALA A 370 7.07 16.89 15.53
N ALA A 371 5.81 17.24 15.78
CA ALA A 371 4.70 16.28 15.67
C ALA A 371 4.40 15.88 14.21
N LEU A 372 4.46 16.83 13.28
CA LEU A 372 4.23 16.55 11.86
C LEU A 372 5.41 15.76 11.27
N LEU A 373 6.65 16.04 11.72
CA LEU A 373 7.83 15.26 11.36
C LEU A 373 7.69 13.79 11.77
N ARG A 374 7.17 13.50 12.96
CA ARG A 374 6.93 12.12 13.41
C ARG A 374 5.92 11.37 12.53
N LEU A 375 4.90 12.05 11.99
CA LEU A 375 3.98 11.44 11.03
C LEU A 375 4.68 11.11 9.71
N ALA A 376 5.57 11.99 9.24
CA ALA A 376 6.37 11.74 8.05
C ALA A 376 7.38 10.59 8.25
N ASP A 377 8.00 10.51 9.43
CA ASP A 377 8.92 9.42 9.79
C ASP A 377 8.17 8.08 9.86
N ALA A 378 6.93 8.06 10.37
CA ALA A 378 6.10 6.85 10.36
C ALA A 378 5.77 6.38 8.93
N TYR A 379 5.45 7.31 8.02
CA TYR A 379 5.22 6.99 6.60
C TYR A 379 6.46 6.40 5.92
N HIS A 380 7.63 6.97 6.21
CA HIS A 380 8.90 6.56 5.60
C HIS A 380 9.58 5.37 6.30
N GLU A 381 8.96 4.78 7.33
CA GLU A 381 9.57 3.75 8.19
C GLU A 381 10.92 4.19 8.78
N ARG A 382 11.05 5.47 9.14
CA ARG A 382 12.27 5.99 9.75
C ARG A 382 12.25 5.80 11.25
N ASP A 383 13.21 5.04 11.77
CA ASP A 383 13.37 4.82 13.21
C ASP A 383 14.10 6.00 13.89
N PRO A 384 13.95 6.16 15.22
CA PRO A 384 14.60 7.24 15.97
C PRO A 384 16.14 7.26 15.88
N ASP A 385 16.77 6.13 15.55
CA ASP A 385 18.22 6.04 15.36
C ASP A 385 18.69 6.47 13.95
N GLY A 386 17.76 6.87 13.07
CA GLY A 386 18.02 7.32 11.72
C GLY A 386 18.15 6.20 10.68
N SER A 387 17.90 4.95 11.08
CA SER A 387 17.69 3.86 10.12
C SER A 387 16.32 3.97 9.46
N TYR A 388 16.19 3.37 8.28
CA TYR A 388 14.97 3.31 7.50
C TYR A 388 14.60 1.85 7.26
N GLY A 389 13.31 1.55 7.32
CA GLY A 389 12.76 0.37 6.69
C GLY A 389 12.88 0.44 5.17
N ASN A 390 12.69 -0.69 4.49
CA ASN A 390 12.99 -0.79 3.07
C ASN A 390 11.77 -0.48 2.17
N ILE A 391 10.67 0.02 2.72
CA ILE A 391 9.43 0.29 1.98
C ILE A 391 9.64 1.22 0.78
N MET A 392 10.36 2.34 0.92
CA MET A 392 10.60 3.27 -0.20
C MET A 392 11.43 2.63 -1.32
N PHE A 393 12.39 1.79 -0.94
CA PHE A 393 13.27 1.08 -1.87
C PHE A 393 12.48 0.04 -2.67
N ALA A 394 11.74 -0.82 -1.97
CA ALA A 394 10.94 -1.86 -2.58
C ALA A 394 9.76 -1.27 -3.37
N TYR A 395 9.09 -0.25 -2.87
CA TYR A 395 8.00 0.45 -3.57
C TYR A 395 8.45 0.89 -4.96
N THR A 396 9.53 1.67 -5.02
CA THR A 396 10.05 2.20 -6.28
C THR A 396 10.50 1.08 -7.21
N ALA A 397 11.18 0.06 -6.67
CA ALA A 397 11.67 -1.05 -7.47
C ALA A 397 10.58 -1.89 -8.12
N VAL A 398 9.52 -2.19 -7.38
CA VAL A 398 8.37 -2.94 -7.88
C VAL A 398 7.58 -2.08 -8.87
N SER A 399 7.22 -0.84 -8.49
CA SER A 399 6.40 0.04 -9.33
C SER A 399 7.06 0.37 -10.67
N CYS A 400 8.37 0.64 -10.69
CA CYS A 400 9.09 0.93 -11.94
C CYS A 400 9.34 -0.30 -12.82
N LEU A 401 9.18 -1.51 -12.28
CA LEU A 401 9.27 -2.75 -13.04
C LEU A 401 7.89 -3.18 -13.60
N ASP A 402 6.82 -2.91 -12.85
CA ASP A 402 5.45 -3.29 -13.22
C ASP A 402 4.82 -2.41 -14.31
N GLN A 403 5.27 -1.17 -14.47
CA GLN A 403 4.75 -0.27 -15.51
C GLN A 403 5.83 0.65 -16.09
N PRO A 404 5.66 1.10 -17.35
CA PRO A 404 6.45 2.22 -17.88
C PRO A 404 6.31 3.47 -17.00
N ALA A 405 7.38 4.26 -16.94
CA ALA A 405 7.39 5.53 -16.22
C ALA A 405 6.22 6.43 -16.67
N ALA A 406 5.61 7.14 -15.72
CA ALA A 406 4.55 8.11 -16.03
C ALA A 406 5.05 9.23 -16.94
N PHE A 407 6.29 9.68 -16.71
CA PHE A 407 6.96 10.72 -17.46
C PHE A 407 8.39 10.30 -17.78
N ALA A 408 8.84 10.59 -19.00
CA ALA A 408 10.19 10.29 -19.45
C ALA A 408 11.22 11.31 -18.94
N ASP A 409 10.81 12.54 -18.69
CA ASP A 409 11.69 13.61 -18.26
C ASP A 409 10.95 14.71 -17.46
N PRO A 410 11.68 15.64 -16.81
CA PRO A 410 11.07 16.69 -15.98
C PRO A 410 10.21 17.69 -16.76
N ALA A 411 10.43 17.85 -18.07
CA ALA A 411 9.62 18.75 -18.88
C ALA A 411 8.21 18.18 -19.09
N GLU A 412 8.07 16.86 -19.19
CA GLU A 412 6.76 16.18 -19.21
C GLU A 412 6.02 16.33 -17.88
N ALA A 413 6.68 16.11 -16.74
CA ALA A 413 6.06 16.34 -15.43
C ALA A 413 5.59 17.80 -15.28
N ARG A 414 6.44 18.77 -15.62
CA ARG A 414 6.07 20.20 -15.59
C ARG A 414 4.86 20.50 -16.47
N LYS A 415 4.74 19.84 -17.63
CA LYS A 415 3.59 19.98 -18.53
C LYS A 415 2.33 19.36 -17.94
N ALA A 416 2.46 18.31 -17.12
CA ALA A 416 1.34 17.64 -16.45
C ALA A 416 0.85 18.38 -15.19
N VAL A 417 1.68 19.20 -14.53
CA VAL A 417 1.31 19.93 -13.30
C VAL A 417 -0.09 20.58 -13.34
N PRO A 418 -0.50 21.33 -14.39
CA PRO A 418 -1.83 21.93 -14.42
C PRO A 418 -2.99 20.91 -14.35
N SER A 419 -2.81 19.70 -14.90
CA SER A 419 -3.86 18.66 -14.86
C SER A 419 -3.99 18.01 -13.49
N PHE A 420 -2.89 17.97 -12.72
CA PHE A 420 -2.87 17.50 -11.33
C PHE A 420 -3.39 18.57 -10.37
N GLU A 421 -2.98 19.84 -10.54
CA GLU A 421 -3.49 20.98 -9.76
C GLU A 421 -5.00 21.18 -9.94
N GLN A 422 -5.54 20.79 -11.10
CA GLN A 422 -6.99 20.78 -11.34
C GLN A 422 -7.75 19.87 -10.37
N VAL A 423 -7.22 18.69 -10.05
CA VAL A 423 -7.87 17.71 -9.16
C VAL A 423 -7.42 17.84 -7.70
N SER A 424 -6.28 18.48 -7.45
CA SER A 424 -5.85 18.89 -6.12
C SER A 424 -5.00 20.15 -6.17
N PRO A 425 -5.55 21.32 -5.78
CA PRO A 425 -4.78 22.55 -5.70
C PRO A 425 -3.64 22.52 -4.66
N VAL A 426 -3.77 21.68 -3.62
CA VAL A 426 -2.80 21.57 -2.53
C VAL A 426 -1.69 20.57 -2.85
N PHE A 427 -2.05 19.40 -3.40
CA PHE A 427 -1.10 18.30 -3.56
C PHE A 427 -0.64 18.09 -5.02
N GLY A 428 -1.32 18.70 -5.99
CA GLY A 428 -1.19 18.36 -7.41
C GLY A 428 0.23 18.49 -7.96
N ARG A 429 0.93 19.59 -7.65
CA ARG A 429 2.32 19.76 -8.11
C ARG A 429 3.24 18.70 -7.53
N GLY A 430 3.14 18.42 -6.23
CA GLY A 430 3.94 17.40 -5.55
C GLY A 430 3.76 16.02 -6.18
N PHE A 431 2.52 15.60 -6.40
CA PHE A 431 2.23 14.32 -7.05
C PHE A 431 2.69 14.25 -8.50
N ALA A 432 2.58 15.34 -9.27
CA ALA A 432 3.07 15.38 -10.65
C ALA A 432 4.60 15.16 -10.72
N TYR A 433 5.38 15.76 -9.83
CA TYR A 433 6.82 15.55 -9.79
C TYR A 433 7.21 14.21 -9.13
N ALA A 434 6.45 13.71 -8.15
CA ALA A 434 6.66 12.37 -7.58
C ALA A 434 6.55 11.27 -8.65
N ALA A 435 5.66 11.43 -9.64
CA ALA A 435 5.50 10.50 -10.75
C ALA A 435 6.73 10.40 -11.69
N LEU A 436 7.76 11.25 -11.52
CA LEU A 436 9.05 11.12 -12.22
C LEU A 436 9.98 10.04 -11.66
N MET A 437 9.65 9.41 -10.54
CA MET A 437 10.58 8.51 -9.82
C MET A 437 11.17 7.41 -10.71
N CYS A 438 10.44 6.95 -11.73
CA CYS A 438 10.84 5.88 -12.63
C CYS A 438 11.58 6.33 -13.90
N ALA A 439 11.73 7.63 -14.16
CA ALA A 439 12.29 8.15 -15.41
C ALA A 439 13.72 7.65 -15.67
N ASP A 440 14.56 7.64 -14.63
CA ASP A 440 15.96 7.18 -14.67
C ASP A 440 16.13 5.77 -14.09
N TRP A 441 15.06 4.99 -13.97
CA TRP A 441 15.13 3.67 -13.35
C TRP A 441 16.01 2.72 -14.19
N PRO A 442 17.01 2.05 -13.59
CA PRO A 442 18.00 1.29 -14.35
C PRO A 442 17.51 -0.08 -14.81
N ALA A 443 16.39 -0.58 -14.28
CA ALA A 443 15.72 -1.79 -14.77
C ALA A 443 14.64 -1.37 -15.77
N LYS A 444 14.56 -2.08 -16.91
CA LYS A 444 13.48 -1.82 -17.86
C LYS A 444 12.18 -2.38 -17.31
N PRO A 445 11.05 -1.68 -17.44
CA PRO A 445 9.75 -2.22 -17.06
C PRO A 445 9.47 -3.51 -17.84
N THR A 446 8.99 -4.52 -17.14
CA THR A 446 8.55 -5.81 -17.71
C THR A 446 7.04 -5.87 -17.85
N GLY A 447 6.31 -5.09 -17.03
CA GLY A 447 4.88 -4.94 -17.12
C GLY A 447 4.44 -3.71 -17.94
N ARG A 448 3.15 -3.68 -18.23
CA ARG A 448 2.43 -2.57 -18.87
C ARG A 448 0.97 -2.60 -18.42
N PRO A 449 0.21 -1.51 -18.56
CA PRO A 449 -1.22 -1.51 -18.24
C PRO A 449 -1.93 -2.66 -18.95
N HIS A 450 -2.81 -3.36 -18.23
CA HIS A 450 -3.58 -4.49 -18.74
C HIS A 450 -4.83 -4.74 -17.89
N ARG A 451 -5.84 -5.38 -18.47
CA ARG A 451 -7.02 -5.87 -17.77
C ARG A 451 -6.82 -7.28 -17.27
N ILE A 452 -7.49 -7.60 -16.18
CA ILE A 452 -7.48 -8.93 -15.57
C ILE A 452 -8.90 -9.48 -15.52
N GLU A 453 -9.17 -10.53 -16.28
CA GLU A 453 -10.49 -11.19 -16.28
C GLU A 453 -10.60 -12.35 -15.28
N ALA A 454 -9.48 -13.01 -14.98
CA ALA A 454 -9.42 -14.21 -14.12
C ALA A 454 -10.48 -15.28 -14.47
N ALA A 455 -10.70 -15.52 -15.77
CA ALA A 455 -11.72 -16.45 -16.24
C ALA A 455 -11.48 -17.88 -15.70
N GLY A 456 -12.42 -18.38 -14.90
CA GLY A 456 -12.33 -19.71 -14.26
C GLY A 456 -11.92 -19.68 -12.79
N ALA A 457 -11.67 -18.50 -12.20
CA ALA A 457 -11.52 -18.35 -10.76
C ALA A 457 -12.86 -18.55 -10.02
N ASP A 458 -12.77 -19.01 -8.75
CA ASP A 458 -13.90 -18.93 -7.82
C ASP A 458 -14.31 -17.45 -7.64
N PRO A 459 -15.52 -17.16 -7.09
CA PRO A 459 -15.94 -15.78 -6.90
C PRO A 459 -14.95 -14.97 -6.08
N ILE A 460 -14.65 -13.73 -6.50
CA ILE A 460 -13.69 -12.82 -5.86
C ILE A 460 -14.46 -11.68 -5.19
N LEU A 461 -14.12 -11.33 -3.95
CA LEU A 461 -14.72 -10.19 -3.26
C LEU A 461 -13.81 -8.97 -3.41
N VAL A 462 -14.27 -7.95 -4.14
CA VAL A 462 -13.61 -6.65 -4.24
C VAL A 462 -14.27 -5.69 -3.26
N ILE A 463 -13.48 -4.94 -2.50
CA ILE A 463 -13.96 -3.93 -1.55
C ILE A 463 -13.45 -2.56 -1.97
N GLY A 464 -14.37 -1.60 -2.04
CA GLY A 464 -14.04 -0.20 -2.33
C GLY A 464 -14.62 0.73 -1.27
N THR A 465 -13.78 1.62 -0.76
CA THR A 465 -14.17 2.68 0.19
C THR A 465 -14.44 3.98 -0.56
N THR A 466 -15.61 4.60 -0.33
CA THR A 466 -16.09 5.73 -1.15
C THR A 466 -15.18 6.97 -1.11
N ARG A 467 -14.46 7.19 -0.01
CA ARG A 467 -13.50 8.29 0.18
C ARG A 467 -12.09 7.78 0.49
N ASP A 468 -11.70 6.67 -0.15
CA ASP A 468 -10.33 6.17 -0.09
C ASP A 468 -9.35 7.14 -0.77
N PRO A 469 -8.31 7.62 -0.07
CA PRO A 469 -7.33 8.52 -0.67
C PRO A 469 -6.34 7.83 -1.61
N ALA A 470 -5.96 6.59 -1.30
CA ALA A 470 -4.82 5.93 -1.91
C ALA A 470 -5.23 5.04 -3.09
N THR A 471 -6.39 4.40 -2.98
CA THR A 471 -7.01 3.58 -4.03
C THR A 471 -8.45 4.04 -4.25
N PRO A 472 -8.67 5.12 -5.03
CA PRO A 472 -9.99 5.74 -5.17
C PRO A 472 -11.07 4.74 -5.59
N TYR A 473 -12.29 4.92 -5.08
CA TYR A 473 -13.41 3.98 -5.23
C TYR A 473 -13.66 3.52 -6.68
N ILE A 474 -13.45 4.42 -7.66
CA ILE A 474 -13.61 4.12 -9.09
C ILE A 474 -12.67 3.01 -9.59
N TRP A 475 -11.54 2.80 -8.94
CA TRP A 475 -10.64 1.68 -9.24
C TRP A 475 -11.23 0.35 -8.79
N ALA A 476 -11.90 0.32 -7.63
CA ALA A 476 -12.61 -0.87 -7.16
C ALA A 476 -13.79 -1.24 -8.06
N GLU A 477 -14.53 -0.23 -8.54
CA GLU A 477 -15.57 -0.43 -9.56
C GLU A 477 -14.99 -1.03 -10.84
N SER A 478 -13.91 -0.43 -11.38
CA SER A 478 -13.25 -0.93 -12.59
C SER A 478 -12.70 -2.35 -12.41
N LEU A 479 -12.01 -2.66 -11.31
CA LEU A 479 -11.48 -4.00 -11.09
C LEU A 479 -12.60 -5.04 -10.96
N ALA A 480 -13.70 -4.72 -10.26
CA ALA A 480 -14.85 -5.59 -10.16
C ALA A 480 -15.54 -5.83 -11.52
N GLU A 481 -15.56 -4.84 -12.41
CA GLU A 481 -16.06 -4.98 -13.78
C GLU A 481 -15.12 -5.78 -14.69
N GLN A 482 -13.81 -5.73 -14.44
CA GLN A 482 -12.82 -6.50 -15.19
C GLN A 482 -12.92 -8.01 -14.90
N LEU A 483 -13.02 -8.37 -13.62
CA LEU A 483 -13.01 -9.75 -13.16
C LEU A 483 -14.34 -10.46 -13.43
N ARG A 484 -14.31 -11.60 -14.14
CA ARG A 484 -15.53 -12.32 -14.56
C ARG A 484 -16.40 -12.84 -13.42
N SER A 485 -15.81 -13.11 -12.26
CA SER A 485 -16.48 -13.68 -11.09
C SER A 485 -16.40 -12.78 -9.86
N ALA A 486 -16.18 -11.46 -10.03
CA ALA A 486 -16.13 -10.55 -8.91
C ALA A 486 -17.52 -10.11 -8.41
N THR A 487 -17.58 -9.76 -7.13
CA THR A 487 -18.64 -8.95 -6.54
C THR A 487 -18.01 -7.77 -5.81
N LEU A 488 -18.68 -6.61 -5.88
CA LEU A 488 -18.23 -5.40 -5.22
C LEU A 488 -18.99 -5.20 -3.91
N LEU A 489 -18.26 -5.04 -2.82
CA LEU A 489 -18.73 -4.51 -1.55
C LEU A 489 -18.30 -3.05 -1.42
N THR A 490 -19.26 -2.14 -1.32
CA THR A 490 -18.96 -0.74 -1.03
C THR A 490 -18.94 -0.48 0.48
N TYR A 491 -17.89 0.15 0.97
CA TYR A 491 -17.87 0.77 2.29
C TYR A 491 -18.00 2.29 2.14
N ASP A 492 -19.06 2.88 2.72
CA ASP A 492 -19.31 4.32 2.64
C ASP A 492 -18.59 5.10 3.76
N GLY A 493 -17.26 5.02 3.76
CA GLY A 493 -16.42 5.59 4.80
C GLY A 493 -15.27 6.43 4.28
N ASP A 494 -14.51 6.99 5.22
CA ASP A 494 -13.25 7.66 5.00
C ASP A 494 -12.06 6.72 5.29
N GLY A 495 -10.91 7.05 4.72
CA GLY A 495 -9.66 6.29 4.88
C GLY A 495 -9.48 5.16 3.87
N HIS A 496 -8.33 4.50 3.96
CA HIS A 496 -7.88 3.47 3.04
C HIS A 496 -8.29 2.06 3.49
N THR A 497 -8.76 1.21 2.56
CA THR A 497 -9.26 -0.17 2.82
C THR A 497 -10.53 -0.22 3.67
N ALA A 498 -11.01 -1.38 4.14
CA ALA A 498 -12.21 -1.46 4.99
C ALA A 498 -12.29 -2.69 5.91
N TYR A 499 -11.77 -3.84 5.54
CA TYR A 499 -11.84 -5.04 6.39
C TYR A 499 -11.11 -4.79 7.72
N VAL A 500 -11.66 -5.34 8.81
CA VAL A 500 -11.27 -5.12 10.22
C VAL A 500 -11.43 -3.69 10.77
N ARG A 501 -11.66 -2.67 9.94
CA ARG A 501 -11.89 -1.28 10.39
C ARG A 501 -13.30 -0.74 10.12
N GLY A 502 -13.96 -1.16 9.03
CA GLY A 502 -15.24 -0.66 8.54
C GLY A 502 -16.47 -1.20 9.27
N GLY A 503 -16.31 -1.58 10.54
CA GLY A 503 -17.39 -2.06 11.40
C GLY A 503 -17.99 -3.42 11.03
N ASP A 504 -19.05 -3.79 11.76
CA ASP A 504 -19.65 -5.13 11.71
C ASP A 504 -20.22 -5.45 10.33
N CYS A 505 -20.79 -4.48 9.60
CA CYS A 505 -21.35 -4.75 8.27
C CYS A 505 -20.29 -5.27 7.29
N VAL A 506 -19.11 -4.65 7.27
CA VAL A 506 -18.00 -5.08 6.41
C VAL A 506 -17.45 -6.40 6.93
N ASN A 507 -17.17 -6.49 8.23
CA ASN A 507 -16.57 -7.69 8.83
C ASN A 507 -17.45 -8.93 8.66
N ASP A 508 -18.75 -8.85 8.93
CA ASP A 508 -19.68 -9.98 8.78
C ASP A 508 -19.78 -10.44 7.32
N THR A 509 -19.79 -9.48 6.37
CA THR A 509 -19.85 -9.78 4.94
C THR A 509 -18.58 -10.51 4.48
N VAL A 510 -17.41 -9.98 4.85
CA VAL A 510 -16.11 -10.59 4.50
C VAL A 510 -15.94 -11.93 5.21
N ASN A 511 -16.36 -12.06 6.47
CA ASN A 511 -16.23 -13.30 7.23
C ASN A 511 -17.15 -14.40 6.68
N ALA A 512 -18.38 -14.07 6.29
CA ALA A 512 -19.28 -15.02 5.63
C ALA A 512 -18.69 -15.52 4.30
N TYR A 513 -18.08 -14.63 3.51
CA TYR A 513 -17.38 -15.01 2.29
C TYR A 513 -16.16 -15.90 2.58
N LEU A 514 -15.28 -15.48 3.48
CA LEU A 514 -14.07 -16.22 3.83
C LEU A 514 -14.36 -17.56 4.49
N LEU A 515 -15.42 -17.70 5.30
CA LEU A 515 -15.72 -18.96 6.01
C LEU A 515 -16.59 -19.90 5.18
N GLU A 516 -17.53 -19.36 4.42
CA GLU A 516 -18.60 -20.14 3.79
C GLU A 516 -18.59 -20.06 2.27
N GLY A 517 -17.87 -19.11 1.67
CA GLY A 517 -17.92 -18.81 0.24
C GLY A 517 -19.17 -18.03 -0.15
N ARG A 518 -19.87 -17.44 0.82
CA ARG A 518 -21.10 -16.68 0.58
C ARG A 518 -20.75 -15.26 0.14
N VAL A 519 -20.96 -14.97 -1.14
CA VAL A 519 -20.77 -13.63 -1.70
C VAL A 519 -21.92 -12.69 -1.31
N PRO A 520 -21.68 -11.38 -1.09
CA PRO A 520 -22.74 -10.41 -0.91
C PRO A 520 -23.62 -10.28 -2.17
N PRO A 521 -24.89 -9.86 -2.01
CA PRO A 521 -25.74 -9.54 -3.15
C PRO A 521 -25.14 -8.36 -3.95
N PRO A 522 -25.39 -8.27 -5.26
CA PRO A 522 -24.94 -7.15 -6.08
C PRO A 522 -25.33 -5.80 -5.49
N GLY A 523 -24.39 -4.84 -5.47
CA GLY A 523 -24.62 -3.50 -4.94
C GLY A 523 -24.73 -3.42 -3.42
N LYS A 524 -24.26 -4.44 -2.67
CA LYS A 524 -24.17 -4.37 -1.21
C LYS A 524 -23.31 -3.18 -0.80
N ARG A 525 -23.87 -2.33 0.05
CA ARG A 525 -23.20 -1.20 0.70
C ARG A 525 -23.23 -1.36 2.22
N CYS A 526 -22.16 -0.92 2.87
CA CYS A 526 -22.05 -0.80 4.33
C CYS A 526 -21.80 0.67 4.69
N PRO A 527 -22.50 1.21 5.71
CA PRO A 527 -22.28 2.57 6.20
C PRO A 527 -21.00 2.68 7.02
#